data_AF-A0A7L1Z524-F1
#
_entry.id   AF-A0A7L1Z524-F1
#
_cell.length_a   1.000
_cell.length_b   1.000
_cell.length_c   1.000
_cell.angle_alpha   90.00
_cell.angle_beta   90.00
_cell.angle_gamma   90.00
#
_symmetry.space_group_name_H-M   'P 1'
#
loop_
_entity.id
_entity.type
_entity.pdbx_description
1 polymer ?
#
loop_
_entity_poly.entity_id
_entity_poly.type
_entity_poly.pdbx_seq_one_letter_code
_entity_poly.pdbx_strand_id
1 'polypeptide(L)'
;AGGDVAGAAAAPGAFKATNSGSFVRQLNLYGFHKTPALAGAGAAAVPGSAGPLLRFCSPYFRRDRPELLGHMKRLTRANRERLAAGLEVRSRRPRRFQQ
;
A
#
# COMPACT_ATOMS: atom_id res chain seq x y z
N ALA A 1 9.13 18.79 -17.33
CA ALA A 1 9.33 18.98 -15.87
C ALA A 1 9.44 17.60 -15.24
N GLY A 2 10.67 17.12 -15.03
CA GLY A 2 10.94 15.83 -14.40
C GLY A 2 10.68 15.95 -12.91
N GLY A 3 9.77 15.12 -12.38
CA GLY A 3 9.59 15.00 -10.95
C GLY A 3 10.66 14.06 -10.41
N ASP A 4 11.57 14.59 -9.61
CA ASP A 4 12.49 13.80 -8.79
C ASP A 4 11.70 12.78 -7.97
N VAL A 5 11.78 11.50 -8.37
CA VAL A 5 11.28 10.39 -7.57
C VAL A 5 12.32 10.13 -6.49
N ALA A 6 12.41 11.04 -5.52
CA ALA A 6 13.15 10.80 -4.30
C ALA A 6 12.53 9.59 -3.61
N GLY A 7 13.22 8.46 -3.64
CA GLY A 7 12.85 7.27 -2.89
C GLY A 7 12.96 7.56 -1.40
N ALA A 8 11.92 8.15 -0.82
CA ALA A 8 11.85 8.40 0.61
C ALA A 8 11.90 7.05 1.33
N ALA A 9 13.02 6.78 2.00
CA ALA A 9 13.12 5.65 2.91
C ALA A 9 11.99 5.77 3.96
N ALA A 10 11.32 4.67 4.25
CA ALA A 10 10.30 4.66 5.30
C ALA A 10 10.92 5.20 6.59
N ALA A 11 10.26 6.15 7.24
CA ALA A 11 10.76 6.74 8.47
C ALA A 11 11.10 5.64 9.50
N PRO A 12 12.23 5.73 10.22
CA PRO A 12 12.60 4.74 11.21
C PRO A 12 11.46 4.60 12.23
N GLY A 13 10.96 3.38 12.41
CA GLY A 13 9.82 3.08 13.29
C GLY A 13 8.42 3.20 12.67
N ALA A 14 8.29 3.54 11.38
CA ALA A 14 6.98 3.60 10.70
C ALA A 14 6.23 2.26 10.72
N PHE A 15 6.96 1.15 10.73
CA PHE A 15 6.41 -0.20 10.81
C PHE A 15 7.14 -1.03 11.88
N LYS A 16 6.38 -1.84 12.63
CA LYS A 16 6.93 -2.83 13.56
C LYS A 16 7.55 -4.04 12.85
N ALA A 17 7.15 -4.28 11.60
CA ALA A 17 7.64 -5.40 10.81
C ALA A 17 8.94 -5.02 10.09
N THR A 18 9.95 -5.87 10.19
CA THR A 18 11.24 -5.73 9.50
C THR A 18 11.26 -6.39 8.12
N ASN A 19 10.29 -7.27 7.83
CA ASN A 19 10.23 -8.04 6.59
C ASN A 19 9.35 -7.37 5.53
N SER A 20 9.90 -7.18 4.33
CA SER A 20 9.21 -6.62 3.15
C SER A 20 7.96 -7.43 2.74
N GLY A 21 7.94 -8.74 2.95
CA GLY A 21 6.78 -9.59 2.68
C GLY A 21 5.57 -9.24 3.54
N SER A 22 5.79 -8.78 4.78
CA SER A 22 4.70 -8.29 5.64
C SER A 22 4.11 -6.99 5.11
N PHE A 23 4.95 -6.11 4.55
CA PHE A 23 4.51 -4.89 3.88
C PHE A 23 3.67 -5.19 2.62
N VAL A 24 4.17 -6.07 1.74
CA VAL A 24 3.43 -6.50 0.54
C VAL A 24 2.10 -7.16 0.90
N ARG A 25 2.07 -7.97 1.97
CA ARG A 25 0.82 -8.57 2.46
C ARG A 25 -0.19 -7.51 2.93
N GLN A 26 0.26 -6.44 3.58
CA GLN A 26 -0.65 -5.34 3.96
C GLN A 26 -1.19 -4.63 2.72
N LEU A 27 -0.36 -4.35 1.72
CA LEU A 27 -0.81 -3.77 0.45
C LEU A 27 -1.93 -4.62 -0.18
N ASN A 28 -1.72 -5.94 -0.30
CA ASN A 28 -2.71 -6.85 -0.86
C ASN A 28 -4.03 -6.84 -0.06
N LEU A 29 -3.96 -6.74 1.27
CA LEU A 29 -5.16 -6.68 2.11
C LEU A 29 -5.95 -5.37 1.97
N TYR A 30 -5.36 -4.29 1.46
CA TYR A 30 -6.07 -3.04 1.19
C TYR A 30 -6.42 -2.86 -0.29
N GLY A 31 -6.32 -3.92 -1.09
CA GLY A 31 -6.71 -3.91 -2.51
C GLY A 31 -5.70 -3.19 -3.41
N PHE A 32 -4.44 -3.11 -3.00
CA PHE A 32 -3.39 -2.75 -3.96
C PHE A 32 -3.09 -3.95 -4.85
N HIS A 33 -2.92 -3.68 -6.13
CA HIS A 33 -2.52 -4.67 -7.11
C HIS A 33 -1.14 -4.34 -7.65
N LYS A 34 -0.31 -5.37 -7.84
CA LYS A 34 0.99 -5.22 -8.49
C LYS A 34 0.76 -4.86 -9.95
N THR A 35 1.17 -3.67 -10.35
CA THR A 35 1.17 -3.28 -11.76
C THR A 35 2.53 -3.66 -12.32
N PRO A 36 2.62 -4.41 -13.42
CA PRO A 36 3.89 -4.61 -14.09
C PRO A 36 4.45 -3.22 -14.42
N ALA A 37 5.65 -2.92 -13.91
CA ALA A 37 6.36 -1.74 -14.38
C ALA A 37 6.47 -1.90 -15.90
N LEU A 38 5.98 -0.92 -16.66
CA LEU A 38 6.04 -0.95 -18.12
C LEU A 38 7.50 -1.22 -18.51
N ALA A 39 7.76 -2.44 -18.97
CA ALA A 39 9.05 -2.89 -19.47
C ALA A 39 9.32 -2.18 -20.79
N GLY A 40 9.61 -0.87 -20.73
CA GLY A 40 9.78 -0.07 -21.93
C GLY A 40 10.17 1.40 -21.73
N ALA A 41 9.76 2.08 -20.64
CA ALA A 41 10.04 3.54 -20.57
C ALA A 41 10.08 4.18 -19.18
N GLY A 42 10.10 3.42 -18.08
CA GLY A 42 10.02 4.05 -16.75
C GLY A 42 10.34 3.17 -15.55
N ALA A 43 10.76 1.93 -15.77
CA ALA A 43 11.47 1.17 -14.73
C ALA A 43 12.90 1.68 -14.65
N ALA A 44 13.07 2.97 -14.33
CA ALA A 44 14.36 3.46 -13.87
C ALA A 44 14.66 2.66 -12.60
N ALA A 45 15.59 1.71 -12.71
CA ALA A 45 16.25 1.18 -11.54
C ALA A 45 16.72 2.40 -10.75
N VAL A 46 16.18 2.60 -9.54
CA VAL A 46 16.64 3.68 -8.68
C VAL A 46 18.14 3.47 -8.51
N PRO A 47 19.01 4.46 -8.83
CA PRO A 47 20.44 4.31 -8.64
C PRO A 47 20.71 3.91 -7.18
N GLY A 48 21.30 2.73 -6.95
CA GLY A 48 21.51 2.17 -5.61
C GLY A 48 20.49 1.13 -5.12
N SER A 49 19.47 0.79 -5.91
CA SER A 49 18.54 -0.31 -5.59
C SER A 49 19.08 -1.65 -6.11
N ALA A 50 19.38 -2.58 -5.21
CA ALA A 50 19.89 -3.92 -5.52
C ALA A 50 18.84 -4.90 -6.09
N GLY A 51 17.64 -4.43 -6.47
CA GLY A 51 16.58 -5.32 -6.97
C GLY A 51 15.48 -4.63 -7.78
N PRO A 52 14.58 -5.45 -8.38
CA PRO A 52 13.51 -4.96 -9.24
C PRO A 52 12.54 -4.05 -8.48
N LEU A 53 12.22 -2.90 -9.08
CA LEU A 53 11.22 -1.98 -8.53
C LEU A 53 9.83 -2.62 -8.62
N LEU A 54 9.15 -2.78 -7.47
CA LEU A 54 7.75 -3.20 -7.44
C LEU A 54 6.83 -1.98 -7.42
N ARG A 55 5.93 -1.89 -8.41
CA ARG A 55 4.89 -0.87 -8.46
C ARG A 55 3.55 -1.45 -8.03
N PHE A 56 2.88 -0.76 -7.12
CA PHE A 56 1.53 -1.10 -6.65
C PHE A 56 0.59 0.08 -6.92
N CYS A 57 -0.62 -0.23 -7.38
CA CYS A 57 -1.65 0.76 -7.65
C CYS A 57 -2.96 0.40 -6.93
N SER A 58 -3.70 1.42 -6.50
CA SER A 58 -5.08 1.31 -6.00
C SER A 58 -5.85 2.55 -6.44
N PRO A 59 -7.10 2.43 -6.90
CA PRO A 59 -7.90 3.58 -7.34
C PRO A 59 -8.21 4.57 -6.21
N TYR A 60 -8.23 4.07 -4.97
CA TYR A 60 -8.51 4.85 -3.76
C TYR A 60 -7.25 5.43 -3.10
N PHE A 61 -6.07 5.19 -3.70
CA PHE A 61 -4.81 5.72 -3.21
C PHE A 61 -4.21 6.67 -4.25
N ARG A 62 -4.46 7.98 -4.08
CA ARG A 62 -3.98 9.04 -4.99
C ARG A 62 -3.33 10.16 -4.19
N ARG A 63 -2.26 10.72 -4.75
CA ARG A 63 -1.62 11.92 -4.21
C ARG A 63 -2.66 13.06 -4.17
N ASP A 64 -2.61 13.86 -3.12
CA ASP A 64 -3.46 15.05 -2.93
C ASP A 64 -4.97 14.74 -2.76
N ARG A 65 -5.34 13.47 -2.52
CA ARG A 65 -6.73 13.02 -2.33
C ARG A 65 -6.88 12.13 -1.09
N PRO A 66 -6.69 12.67 0.13
CA PRO A 66 -6.76 11.90 1.37
C PRO A 66 -8.17 11.34 1.65
N GLU A 67 -9.22 11.93 1.09
CA GLU A 67 -10.61 11.50 1.30
C GLU A 67 -10.84 10.08 0.77
N LEU A 68 -10.12 9.71 -0.29
CA LEU A 68 -10.25 8.38 -0.90
C LEU A 68 -9.80 7.25 0.04
N LEU A 69 -8.93 7.55 1.01
CA LEU A 69 -8.44 6.56 1.98
C LEU A 69 -9.56 6.02 2.88
N GLY A 70 -10.64 6.77 3.09
CA GLY A 70 -11.81 6.31 3.85
C GLY A 70 -12.54 5.12 3.21
N HIS A 71 -12.46 5.02 1.88
CA HIS A 71 -13.02 3.90 1.10
C HIS A 71 -12.14 2.65 1.14
N MET A 72 -10.88 2.77 1.57
CA MET A 72 -9.98 1.63 1.66
C MET A 72 -10.29 0.80 2.90
N LYS A 73 -10.87 -0.39 2.69
CA LYS A 73 -11.17 -1.35 3.76
C LYS A 73 -10.22 -2.53 3.69
N ARG A 74 -9.87 -3.06 4.87
CA ARG A 74 -9.05 -4.26 4.97
C ARG A 74 -9.87 -5.48 4.54
N LEU A 75 -9.43 -6.20 3.52
CA LEU A 75 -10.08 -7.35 2.90
C LEU A 75 -9.68 -8.67 3.58
N THR A 76 -9.90 -8.78 4.89
CA THR A 76 -9.82 -10.10 5.56
C THR A 76 -10.97 -10.99 5.11
N ARG A 77 -10.88 -12.30 5.33
CA ARG A 77 -11.98 -13.24 5.04
C ARG A 77 -13.32 -12.76 5.63
N ALA A 78 -13.34 -12.50 6.94
CA ALA A 78 -14.52 -11.97 7.62
C ALA A 78 -15.03 -10.64 7.04
N ASN A 79 -14.12 -9.76 6.59
CA ASN A 79 -14.51 -8.48 6.01
C ASN A 79 -15.03 -8.64 4.57
N ARG A 80 -14.48 -9.58 3.78
CA ARG A 80 -15.00 -9.93 2.45
C ARG A 80 -16.40 -10.53 2.55
N GLU A 81 -16.63 -11.41 3.52
CA GLU A 81 -17.95 -11.98 3.80
C GLU A 81 -18.96 -10.89 4.20
N ARG A 82 -18.55 -9.94 5.06
CA ARG A 82 -19.38 -8.78 5.41
C ARG A 82 -19.71 -7.90 4.21
N LEU A 83 -18.71 -7.56 3.39
CA LEU A 83 -18.94 -6.77 2.17
C LEU A 83 -19.86 -7.50 1.18
N ALA A 84 -19.71 -8.82 1.03
CA ALA A 84 -20.58 -9.64 0.19
C ALA A 84 -22.02 -9.69 0.71
N ALA A 85 -22.20 -9.64 2.03
CA ALA A 85 -23.51 -9.53 2.68
C ALA A 85 -24.05 -8.09 2.72
N GLY A 86 -23.40 -7.11 2.09
CA GLY A 86 -23.80 -5.70 2.12
C GLY A 86 -23.60 -5.01 3.48
N LEU A 87 -22.87 -5.65 4.41
CA LEU A 87 -22.62 -5.14 5.75
C LEU A 87 -21.41 -4.20 5.76
N GLU A 88 -21.51 -3.13 6.55
CA GLU A 88 -20.45 -2.14 6.70
C GLU A 88 -19.18 -2.76 7.34
N VAL A 89 -18.04 -2.66 6.66
CA VAL A 89 -16.74 -2.97 7.26
C VAL A 89 -16.16 -1.73 7.92
N ARG A 90 -16.21 -1.73 9.25
CA ARG A 90 -15.56 -0.69 10.04
C ARG A 90 -14.05 -0.88 10.03
N SER A 91 -13.32 0.22 9.85
CA SER A 91 -11.87 0.25 10.01
C SER A 91 -11.55 -0.19 11.43
N ARG A 92 -10.59 -1.12 11.62
CA ARG A 92 -10.14 -1.47 12.97
C ARG A 92 -9.68 -0.18 13.64
N ARG A 93 -10.25 0.15 14.80
CA ARG A 93 -9.69 1.21 15.62
C ARG A 93 -8.21 0.89 15.84
N PRO A 94 -7.30 1.85 15.67
CA PRO A 94 -5.90 1.62 16.00
C PRO A 94 -5.88 1.11 17.43
N ARG A 95 -5.32 -0.09 17.65
CA ARG A 95 -4.91 -0.47 18.99
C ARG A 95 -3.82 0.53 19.33
N ARG A 96 -4.22 1.60 20.02
CA ARG A 96 -3.33 2.66 20.48
C ARG A 96 -2.11 1.96 21.08
N PHE A 97 -0.95 2.35 20.58
CA PHE A 97 0.38 2.02 21.04
C PHE A 97 0.36 1.55 22.50
N GLN A 98 0.23 0.24 22.72
CA GLN A 98 0.66 -0.35 23.98
C GLN A 98 2.18 -0.36 23.88
N GLN A 99 2.77 0.34 24.84
CA GLN A 99 4.17 0.74 24.94
C GLN A 99 5.13 -0.43 24.67
#